data_AF-A0A9P1HCY1-F1
#
_entry.id   AF-A0A9P1HCY1-F1
#
_cell.length_a   1.000
_cell.length_b   1.000
_cell.length_c   1.000
_cell.angle_alpha   90.00
_cell.angle_beta   90.00
_cell.angle_gamma   90.00
#
_symmetry.space_group_name_H-M   'P 1'
#
loop_
_entity.id
_entity.type
_entity.pdbx_description
1 polymer ?
#
loop_
_entity_poly.entity_id
_entity_poly.type
_entity_poly.pdbx_seq_one_letter_code
_entity_poly.pdbx_strand_id
1 'polypeptide(L)'
;MGPLPTVHIASLELSHELMVKQGNNYADRWSPYMFQYIRNGRGIGFSNGDYWQDQRRFTLQTLRNFGVGRNLIEERIMLEFDLR
;
A
#
# COMPACT_ATOMS: atom_id res chain seq x y z
N MET A 1 13.29 -11.25 -13.68
CA MET A 1 14.14 -12.03 -12.72
C MET A 1 13.44 -13.37 -12.48
N GLY A 2 14.06 -14.50 -12.85
CA GLY A 2 13.33 -15.77 -13.02
C GLY A 2 12.58 -15.84 -14.37
N PRO A 3 11.69 -16.82 -14.59
CA PRO A 3 10.98 -17.00 -15.87
C PRO A 3 9.97 -15.90 -16.19
N LEU A 4 9.64 -15.06 -15.21
CA LEU A 4 8.71 -13.96 -15.37
C LEU A 4 9.46 -12.74 -15.95
N PRO A 5 9.01 -12.22 -17.11
CA PRO A 5 9.56 -11.01 -17.68
C PRO A 5 9.25 -9.83 -16.76
N THR A 6 10.24 -8.97 -16.54
CA THR A 6 10.13 -7.80 -15.67
C THR A 6 10.60 -6.55 -16.40
N VAL A 7 9.89 -5.45 -16.22
CA VAL A 7 10.26 -4.12 -16.74
C VAL A 7 10.70 -3.27 -15.56
N HIS A 8 11.86 -2.63 -15.68
CA HIS A 8 12.43 -1.78 -14.64
C HIS A 8 12.43 -0.33 -15.14
N ILE A 9 11.75 0.55 -14.39
CA ILE A 9 11.71 1.99 -14.67
C ILE A 9 12.81 2.64 -13.83
N ALA A 10 13.79 3.27 -14.47
CA ALA A 10 14.97 3.82 -13.81
C ALA A 10 15.10 5.36 -13.91
N SER A 11 14.12 6.04 -14.50
CA SER A 11 14.13 7.50 -14.67
C SER A 11 12.95 8.14 -13.92
N LEU A 12 13.21 9.21 -13.18
CA LEU A 12 12.19 9.92 -12.40
C LEU A 12 11.04 10.44 -13.28
N GLU A 13 11.37 11.01 -14.44
CA GLU A 13 10.38 11.52 -15.39
C GLU A 13 9.40 10.42 -15.82
N LEU A 14 9.92 9.27 -16.25
CA LEU A 14 9.10 8.13 -16.65
C LEU A 14 8.33 7.54 -15.47
N SER A 15 8.92 7.47 -14.27
CA SER A 15 8.22 7.03 -13.07
C SER A 15 7.02 7.93 -12.76
N HIS A 16 7.19 9.24 -12.85
CA HIS A 16 6.10 10.18 -12.65
C HIS A 16 5.02 10.04 -13.74
N GLU A 17 5.42 9.92 -15.00
CA GLU A 17 4.50 9.71 -16.12
C GLU A 17 3.64 8.45 -15.92
N LEU A 18 4.27 7.31 -15.66
CA LEU A 18 3.57 6.02 -15.59
C LEU A 18 2.80 5.84 -14.28
N MET A 19 3.39 6.21 -13.14
CA MET A 19 2.79 5.93 -11.82
C MET A 19 1.84 7.02 -11.34
N VAL A 20 1.98 8.26 -11.83
CA VAL A 20 1.10 9.38 -11.43
C VAL A 20 0.12 9.71 -12.54
N LYS A 21 0.60 10.10 -13.74
CA LYS A 21 -0.30 10.52 -14.82
C LYS A 21 -1.09 9.35 -15.40
N GLN A 22 -0.48 8.18 -15.50
CA GLN A 22 -1.10 6.95 -15.98
C GLN A 22 -1.39 5.95 -14.86
N GLY A 23 -1.52 6.42 -13.61
CA GLY A 23 -1.55 5.58 -12.41
C GLY A 23 -2.60 4.46 -12.44
N ASN A 24 -3.74 4.65 -13.11
CA ASN A 24 -4.77 3.60 -13.25
C ASN A 24 -4.27 2.38 -14.05
N ASN A 25 -3.40 2.58 -15.04
CA ASN A 25 -2.85 1.49 -15.87
C ASN A 25 -1.79 0.66 -15.12
N TYR A 26 -1.20 1.25 -14.07
CA TYR A 26 -0.11 0.67 -13.28
C TYR A 26 -0.48 0.54 -11.79
N ALA A 27 -1.79 0.48 -11.48
CA ALA A 27 -2.29 0.46 -10.11
C ALA A 27 -2.07 -0.89 -9.41
N ASP A 28 -2.02 -1.97 -10.19
CA ASP A 28 -1.86 -3.33 -9.70
C ASP A 28 -0.42 -3.61 -9.25
N ARG A 29 -0.31 -4.49 -8.25
CA ARG A 29 0.96 -4.91 -7.65
C ARG A 29 1.26 -6.35 -8.01
N TRP A 30 2.53 -6.61 -8.30
CA TRP A 30 3.05 -7.97 -8.25
C TRP A 30 3.01 -8.47 -6.79
N SER A 31 2.49 -9.68 -6.58
CA SER A 31 2.40 -10.32 -5.27
C SER A 31 3.45 -11.43 -5.17
N PRO A 32 4.41 -11.35 -4.24
CA PRO A 32 5.32 -12.45 -3.99
C PRO A 32 4.57 -13.73 -3.59
N TYR A 33 5.00 -14.89 -4.09
CA TYR A 33 4.35 -16.18 -3.84
C TYR A 33 4.08 -16.45 -2.36
N MET A 34 5.02 -16.09 -1.48
CA MET A 34 4.86 -16.24 -0.02
C MET A 34 3.61 -15.51 0.50
N PHE A 35 3.38 -14.25 0.08
CA PHE A 35 2.20 -13.50 0.52
C PHE A 35 0.92 -14.06 -0.09
N GLN A 36 0.99 -14.49 -1.35
CA GLN A 36 -0.15 -15.16 -1.98
C GLN A 36 -0.52 -16.46 -1.25
N TYR A 37 0.46 -17.27 -0.85
CA TYR A 37 0.25 -18.51 -0.10
C TYR A 37 -0.35 -18.26 1.29
N ILE A 38 0.24 -17.34 2.06
CA ILE A 38 -0.19 -17.09 3.45
C ILE A 38 -1.54 -16.37 3.50
N ARG A 39 -1.78 -15.42 2.58
CA ARG A 39 -2.93 -14.52 2.62
C ARG A 39 -4.00 -14.88 1.61
N ASN A 40 -3.76 -15.85 0.73
CA ASN A 40 -4.68 -16.26 -0.33
C ASN A 40 -5.21 -15.06 -1.14
N GLY A 41 -4.30 -14.17 -1.54
CA GLY A 41 -4.62 -12.95 -2.31
C GLY A 41 -5.40 -11.86 -1.56
N ARG A 42 -5.55 -11.96 -0.22
CA ARG A 42 -6.35 -11.02 0.60
C ARG A 42 -5.51 -10.02 1.40
N GLY A 43 -6.21 -8.99 1.90
CA GLY A 43 -5.64 -7.90 2.70
C GLY A 43 -5.08 -6.74 1.87
N ILE A 44 -4.78 -5.63 2.53
CA ILE A 44 -4.52 -4.33 1.86
C ILE A 44 -3.17 -4.21 1.13
N GLY A 45 -2.16 -5.01 1.50
CA GLY A 45 -0.79 -4.86 1.01
C GLY A 45 -0.56 -5.40 -0.41
N PHE A 46 -0.95 -6.65 -0.66
CA PHE A 46 -0.61 -7.40 -1.89
C PHE A 46 -1.83 -7.90 -2.68
N SER A 47 -3.01 -7.33 -2.45
CA SER A 47 -4.20 -7.57 -3.27
C SER A 47 -4.34 -6.53 -4.39
N ASN A 48 -5.17 -6.83 -5.39
CA ASN A 48 -5.45 -5.97 -6.56
C ASN A 48 -6.96 -5.86 -6.85
N GLY A 49 -7.31 -5.05 -7.85
CA GLY A 49 -8.70 -4.86 -8.29
C GLY A 49 -9.64 -4.27 -7.25
N ASP A 50 -10.94 -4.48 -7.43
CA ASP A 50 -12.00 -3.89 -6.60
C ASP A 50 -11.86 -4.27 -5.11
N TYR A 51 -11.46 -5.51 -4.83
CA TYR A 51 -11.20 -5.96 -3.47
C TYR A 51 -10.16 -5.08 -2.76
N TRP A 52 -9.05 -4.75 -3.45
CA TRP A 52 -8.04 -3.86 -2.90
C TRP A 52 -8.57 -2.44 -2.68
N GLN A 53 -9.36 -1.94 -3.64
CA GLN A 53 -9.93 -0.59 -3.57
C GLN A 53 -10.85 -0.44 -2.35
N ASP A 54 -11.70 -1.43 -2.08
CA ASP A 54 -12.60 -1.45 -0.92
C ASP A 54 -11.83 -1.54 0.38
N GLN A 55 -10.86 -2.46 0.48
CA GLN A 55 -10.01 -2.58 1.66
C GLN A 55 -9.23 -1.29 1.93
N ARG A 56 -8.76 -0.59 0.89
CA ARG A 56 -8.03 0.67 1.01
C ARG A 56 -8.93 1.75 1.56
N ARG A 57 -10.13 1.89 1.01
CA ARG A 57 -11.12 2.89 1.45
C ARG A 57 -11.46 2.68 2.92
N PHE A 58 -11.80 1.45 3.29
CA PHE A 58 -12.11 1.08 4.66
C PHE A 58 -10.93 1.36 5.60
N THR A 59 -9.73 0.90 5.25
CA THR A 59 -8.54 1.05 6.11
C THR A 59 -8.18 2.51 6.32
N LEU A 60 -8.16 3.33 5.27
CA LEU A 60 -7.86 4.75 5.39
C LEU A 60 -8.89 5.51 6.22
N GLN A 61 -10.17 5.16 6.08
CA GLN A 61 -11.23 5.75 6.89
C GLN A 61 -11.07 5.38 8.37
N THR A 62 -10.86 4.10 8.66
CA THR A 62 -10.69 3.59 10.02
C THR A 62 -9.45 4.18 10.70
N LEU A 63 -8.32 4.27 10.00
CA LEU A 63 -7.10 4.88 10.56
C LEU A 63 -7.29 6.37 10.89
N ARG A 64 -7.99 7.13 10.03
CA ARG A 64 -8.33 8.52 10.31
C ARG A 64 -9.26 8.65 11.52
N ASN A 65 -10.22 7.73 11.67
CA ASN A 65 -11.11 7.69 12.83
C ASN A 65 -10.34 7.38 14.12
N PHE A 66 -9.29 6.55 14.06
CA PHE A 66 -8.37 6.31 15.17
C PHE A 66 -7.34 7.42 15.41
N GLY A 67 -7.43 8.53 14.67
CA GLY A 67 -6.61 9.71 14.92
C GLY A 67 -5.37 9.85 14.05
N VAL A 68 -5.12 8.96 13.08
CA VAL A 68 -4.03 9.16 12.11
C VAL A 68 -4.25 10.47 11.34
N GLY A 69 -3.26 11.36 11.39
CA GLY A 69 -3.35 12.72 10.84
C GLY A 69 -4.02 13.73 11.76
N ARG A 70 -4.23 13.40 13.03
CA ARG A 70 -4.69 14.29 14.11
C ARG A 70 -3.73 14.19 15.31
N ASN A 71 -3.80 15.14 16.24
CA ASN A 71 -2.97 15.15 17.44
C ASN A 71 -3.10 13.88 18.29
N LEU A 72 -4.26 13.19 18.22
CA LEU A 72 -4.49 11.96 18.97
C LEU A 72 -3.45 10.86 18.71
N ILE A 73 -2.99 10.68 17.45
CA ILE A 73 -1.96 9.68 17.16
C ILE A 73 -0.59 10.11 17.68
N GLU A 74 -0.30 11.42 17.64
CA GLU A 74 0.95 11.99 18.15
C GLU A 74 1.04 11.78 19.67
N GLU A 75 -0.03 12.12 20.40
CA GLU A 75 -0.12 11.88 21.85
C GLU A 75 0.09 10.40 22.19
N ARG A 76 -0.50 9.50 21.40
CA ARG A 76 -0.30 8.06 21.61
C ARG A 76 1.15 7.62 21.35
N ILE A 77 1.79 8.16 20.31
CA ILE A 77 3.20 7.87 20.01
C ILE A 77 4.10 8.36 21.15
N MET A 78 3.88 9.57 21.66
CA MET A 78 4.65 10.14 22.76
C MET A 78 4.46 9.35 24.05
N LEU A 79 3.22 8.97 24.37
CA LEU A 79 2.94 8.13 25.52
C LEU A 79 3.69 6.79 25.46
N GLU A 80 3.71 6.10 24.30
CA GLU A 80 4.46 4.85 24.15
C GLU A 80 5.98 5.05 24.19
N PHE A 81 6.47 6.24 23.79
CA PHE A 81 7.88 6.60 23.92
C PHE A 81 8.27 6.82 25.39
N ASP A 82 7.46 7.55 26.15
CA ASP A 82 7.69 7.86 27.57
C ASP A 82 7.47 6.65 28.50
N LEU A 83 6.80 5.59 28.03
CA LEU A 83 6.65 4.31 28.74
C LEU A 83 7.92 3.43 28.71
N ARG A 84 8.96 3.85 28.00
CA ARG A 84 10.28 3.19 27.98
C ARG A 84 11.24 3.82 28.97
#